data_AF-A0A0B7B2N1-F1
#
_entry.id   AF-A0A0B7B2N1-F1
#
_cell.length_a   1.000
_cell.length_b   1.000
_cell.length_c   1.000
_cell.angle_alpha   90.00
_cell.angle_beta   90.00
_cell.angle_gamma   90.00
#
_symmetry.space_group_name_H-M   'P 1'
#
loop_
_entity.id
_entity.type
_entity.pdbx_description
1 polymer ?
#
loop_
_entity_poly.entity_id
_entity_poly.type
_entity_poly.pdbx_seq_one_letter_code
_entity_poly.pdbx_strand_id
1 'polypeptide(L)'
;MDNMVRVLKSNSDHLQVSTLEILMQLINDKRQAKKKYLDERNRLESEFAKAQDELAKNKAEYAKCVERLNIDKAKFMDMQSKSKPGPKVDEAKSKFFRSAADLHKIHNDYVLSVNSAQEHQTTLRDMYLPALLDCHQEEQEAFVHKVKFILADYLKHTDTSRADFQTFSKNIYNSIQAIQPGKEYSGTFVDLHRSSLSSPIDFTFDERLLDSYSGSLKANVIEINDLTVELLQTRLIKLTEEVDGIKKKILTLSTDQQKAAVEVNHLSARLGDDCTIEDVNNYLTKQLLAEDSNREILELEGSLKKLVKLASLIQQPLNKYGTGPAPPAMDLSDMRDGDDGSTSSSPPHHGAVKDGTFMTALGKMNLFKKTATKDGNGQSLSSIDDTTDDKPIKKKQPGYEKHVPSMTGPNSMQSMAQMRELGHLVDMNPSEAKTRIADELWFHGILPREEVQRLLAIDGDFLVRESKNKKTGETQFVLSVYWQGHRHFIIQFNPDQGWHFEGNAYPTIQELVHRQHESGRTVTSKSGVILQTPILREWELLNDDIELKVRIGSGNFGEVLKACTRTVLK
;
A
#
# COMPACT_ATOMS: atom_id res chain seq x y z
N MET A 1 16.00 -0.76 -7.33
CA MET A 1 15.83 -1.85 -6.34
C MET A 1 16.14 -3.24 -6.91
N ASP A 2 15.96 -3.46 -8.21
CA ASP A 2 15.93 -4.76 -8.88
C ASP A 2 17.17 -5.65 -8.67
N ASN A 3 18.35 -5.04 -8.48
CA ASN A 3 19.58 -5.79 -8.18
C ASN A 3 19.53 -6.42 -6.78
N MET A 4 18.99 -5.72 -5.78
CA MET A 4 18.77 -6.26 -4.43
C MET A 4 17.77 -7.41 -4.45
N VAL A 5 16.67 -7.26 -5.19
CA VAL A 5 15.65 -8.31 -5.36
C VAL A 5 16.25 -9.55 -6.04
N ARG A 6 17.10 -9.37 -7.06
CA ARG A 6 17.83 -10.47 -7.70
C ARG A 6 18.77 -11.20 -6.74
N VAL A 7 19.52 -10.49 -5.91
CA VAL A 7 20.42 -11.11 -4.90
C VAL A 7 19.62 -11.86 -3.85
N LEU A 8 18.57 -11.27 -3.27
CA LEU A 8 17.69 -11.93 -2.29
C LEU A 8 17.06 -13.21 -2.85
N LYS A 9 16.58 -13.15 -4.10
CA LYS A 9 16.03 -14.33 -4.78
C LYS A 9 17.09 -15.41 -5.00
N SER A 10 18.28 -15.05 -5.49
CA SER A 10 19.38 -16.00 -5.69
C SER A 10 19.83 -16.66 -4.38
N ASN A 11 19.84 -15.91 -3.28
CA ASN A 11 20.14 -16.44 -1.95
C ASN A 11 19.05 -17.41 -1.48
N SER A 12 17.77 -17.06 -1.65
CA SER A 12 16.64 -17.93 -1.32
C SER A 12 16.65 -19.24 -2.14
N ASP A 13 16.87 -19.14 -3.45
CA ASP A 13 16.96 -20.29 -4.35
C ASP A 13 18.15 -21.21 -3.96
N HIS A 14 19.31 -20.65 -3.57
CA HIS A 14 20.45 -21.43 -3.05
C HIS A 14 20.14 -22.11 -1.71
N LEU A 15 19.51 -21.41 -0.77
CA LEU A 15 19.11 -21.98 0.52
C LEU A 15 18.13 -23.15 0.35
N GLN A 16 17.18 -23.02 -0.59
CA GLN A 16 16.18 -24.04 -0.87
C GLN A 16 16.76 -25.25 -1.59
N VAL A 17 17.62 -25.05 -2.60
CA VAL A 17 18.15 -26.14 -3.43
C VAL A 17 19.36 -26.81 -2.80
N SER A 18 20.31 -26.05 -2.25
CA SER A 18 21.59 -26.58 -1.74
C SER A 18 21.56 -26.79 -0.23
N THR A 19 21.36 -25.73 0.55
CA THR A 19 21.55 -25.78 2.01
C THR A 19 20.54 -26.73 2.69
N LEU A 20 19.28 -26.71 2.24
CA LEU A 20 18.22 -27.60 2.74
C LEU A 20 18.42 -29.06 2.32
N GLU A 21 18.88 -29.33 1.09
CA GLU A 21 19.15 -30.69 0.61
C GLU A 21 20.29 -31.35 1.42
N ILE A 22 21.38 -30.59 1.67
CA ILE A 22 22.50 -31.06 2.51
C ILE A 22 22.04 -31.36 3.94
N LEU A 23 21.14 -30.55 4.50
CA LEU A 23 20.54 -30.80 5.81
C LEU A 23 19.64 -32.05 5.82
N MET A 24 18.81 -32.25 4.80
CA MET A 24 17.99 -33.45 4.65
C MET A 24 18.85 -34.72 4.54
N GLN A 25 19.91 -34.67 3.74
CA GLN A 25 20.86 -35.78 3.61
C GLN A 25 21.55 -36.06 4.95
N LEU A 26 22.00 -35.04 5.68
CA LEU A 26 22.59 -35.19 7.02
C LEU A 26 21.64 -35.85 8.03
N ILE A 27 20.35 -35.52 8.01
CA ILE A 27 19.33 -36.15 8.86
C ILE A 27 19.19 -37.65 8.51
N ASN A 28 19.23 -38.00 7.22
CA ASN A 28 19.20 -39.38 6.76
C ASN A 28 20.47 -40.14 7.15
N ASP A 29 21.65 -39.57 6.89
CA ASP A 29 22.97 -40.11 7.27
C ASP A 29 23.01 -40.45 8.77
N LYS A 30 22.63 -39.51 9.65
CA LYS A 30 22.59 -39.74 11.11
C LYS A 30 21.64 -40.87 11.52
N ARG A 31 20.50 -41.02 10.85
CA ARG A 31 19.56 -42.14 11.12
C ARG A 31 20.16 -43.49 10.70
N GLN A 32 20.83 -43.54 9.54
CA GLN A 32 21.48 -44.74 9.04
C GLN A 32 22.69 -45.14 9.90
N ALA A 33 23.55 -44.18 10.28
CA ALA A 33 24.68 -44.39 11.18
C ALA A 33 24.23 -44.96 12.54
N LYS A 34 23.19 -44.37 13.15
CA LYS A 34 22.61 -44.91 14.40
C LYS A 34 22.10 -46.34 14.23
N LYS A 35 21.41 -46.63 13.12
CA LYS A 35 20.90 -47.98 12.83
C LYS A 35 22.06 -48.97 12.68
N LYS A 36 23.07 -48.64 11.87
CA LYS A 36 24.26 -49.47 11.63
C LYS A 36 25.01 -49.79 12.93
N TYR A 37 25.20 -48.82 13.81
CA TYR A 37 25.79 -49.04 15.14
C TYR A 37 24.98 -50.04 15.99
N LEU A 38 23.66 -49.88 16.03
CA LEU A 38 22.77 -50.79 16.78
C LEU A 38 22.76 -52.21 16.18
N ASP A 39 22.68 -52.32 14.85
CA ASP A 39 22.67 -53.61 14.15
C ASP A 39 23.99 -54.37 14.39
N GLU A 40 25.14 -53.69 14.30
CA GLU A 40 26.46 -54.30 14.55
C GLU A 40 26.63 -54.71 16.02
N ARG A 41 26.20 -53.84 16.96
CA ARG A 41 26.22 -54.15 18.40
C ARG A 41 25.34 -55.37 18.72
N ASN A 42 24.13 -55.43 18.17
CA ASN A 42 23.23 -56.57 18.33
C ASN A 42 23.83 -57.86 17.74
N ARG A 43 24.61 -57.76 16.65
CA ARG A 43 25.33 -58.91 16.08
C ARG A 43 26.36 -59.46 17.06
N LEU A 44 27.21 -58.58 17.61
CA LEU A 44 28.23 -58.94 18.61
C LEU A 44 27.62 -59.51 19.90
N GLU A 45 26.54 -58.90 20.41
CA GLU A 45 25.81 -59.41 21.58
C GLU A 45 25.18 -60.80 21.30
N SER A 46 24.67 -61.04 20.08
CA SER A 46 24.14 -62.36 19.66
C SER A 46 25.23 -63.42 19.45
N GLU A 47 26.41 -63.04 18.96
CA GLU A 47 27.57 -63.93 18.85
C GLU A 47 28.06 -64.37 20.25
N PHE A 48 28.15 -63.44 21.21
CA PHE A 48 28.50 -63.75 22.59
C PHE A 48 27.45 -64.62 23.29
N ALA A 49 26.15 -64.33 23.10
CA ALA A 49 25.06 -65.13 23.68
C ALA A 49 25.14 -66.61 23.27
N LYS A 50 25.51 -66.92 22.01
CA LYS A 50 25.70 -68.31 21.55
C LYS A 50 26.82 -69.03 22.31
N ALA A 51 27.93 -68.34 22.60
CA ALA A 51 29.02 -68.90 23.40
C ALA A 51 28.59 -69.13 24.87
N GLN A 52 27.76 -68.24 25.43
CA GLN A 52 27.17 -68.43 26.76
C GLN A 52 26.19 -69.61 26.80
N ASP A 53 25.37 -69.80 25.77
CA ASP A 53 24.43 -70.93 25.65
C ASP A 53 25.17 -72.27 25.51
N GLU A 54 26.24 -72.32 24.70
CA GLU A 54 27.08 -73.52 24.57
C GLU A 54 27.78 -73.86 25.89
N LEU A 55 28.32 -72.86 26.59
CA LEU A 55 28.89 -73.02 27.93
C LEU A 55 27.86 -73.55 28.93
N ALA A 56 26.66 -72.97 28.95
CA ALA A 56 25.58 -73.39 29.85
C ALA A 56 25.11 -74.84 29.57
N LYS A 57 25.02 -75.21 28.28
CA LYS A 57 24.70 -76.57 27.84
C LYS A 57 25.77 -77.58 28.27
N ASN A 58 27.05 -77.29 28.01
CA ASN A 58 28.15 -78.18 28.39
C ASN A 58 28.25 -78.31 29.92
N LYS A 59 28.04 -77.24 30.67
CA LYS A 59 27.97 -77.25 32.14
C LYS A 59 26.84 -78.16 32.66
N ALA A 60 25.65 -78.05 32.08
CA ALA A 60 24.49 -78.85 32.47
C ALA A 60 24.70 -80.34 32.15
N GLU A 61 25.29 -80.67 31.00
CA GLU A 61 25.59 -82.05 30.62
C GLU A 61 26.73 -82.64 31.48
N TYR A 62 27.78 -81.86 31.75
CA TYR A 62 28.85 -82.23 32.69
C TYR A 62 28.30 -82.60 34.06
N ALA A 63 27.39 -81.80 34.62
CA ALA A 63 26.76 -82.08 35.91
C ALA A 63 25.96 -83.41 35.91
N LYS A 64 25.23 -83.71 34.82
CA LYS A 64 24.54 -85.01 34.66
C LYS A 64 25.52 -86.19 34.59
N CYS A 65 26.63 -86.02 33.86
CA CYS A 65 27.65 -87.06 33.74
C CYS A 65 28.38 -87.33 35.06
N VAL A 66 28.65 -86.30 35.88
CA VAL A 66 29.19 -86.45 37.24
C VAL A 66 28.23 -87.27 38.10
N GLU A 67 26.94 -86.93 38.12
CA GLU A 67 25.95 -87.64 38.92
C GLU A 67 25.76 -89.09 38.44
N ARG A 68 25.73 -89.30 37.11
CA ARG A 68 25.68 -90.65 36.52
C ARG A 68 26.88 -91.51 36.93
N LEU A 69 28.09 -90.94 36.90
CA LEU A 69 29.30 -91.63 37.31
C LEU A 69 29.25 -92.02 38.80
N ASN A 70 28.78 -91.12 39.68
CA ASN A 70 28.62 -91.41 41.09
C ASN A 70 27.65 -92.58 41.34
N ILE A 71 26.50 -92.57 40.66
CA ILE A 71 25.48 -93.64 40.74
C ILE A 71 26.06 -94.98 40.26
N ASP A 72 26.74 -95.02 39.11
CA ASP A 72 27.24 -96.27 38.54
C ASP A 72 28.49 -96.78 39.27
N LYS A 73 29.31 -95.89 39.85
CA LYS A 73 30.38 -96.22 40.79
C LYS A 73 29.83 -96.89 42.06
N ALA A 74 28.80 -96.31 42.67
CA ALA A 74 28.18 -96.86 43.88
C ALA A 74 27.58 -98.26 43.62
N LYS A 75 26.88 -98.45 42.50
CA LYS A 75 26.36 -99.76 42.08
C LYS A 75 27.46 -100.78 41.82
N PHE A 76 28.56 -100.38 41.19
CA PHE A 76 29.70 -101.28 40.96
C PHE A 76 30.34 -101.72 42.29
N MET A 77 30.58 -100.79 43.22
CA MET A 77 31.12 -101.11 44.55
C MET A 77 30.20 -102.03 45.35
N ASP A 78 28.89 -101.79 45.34
CA ASP A 78 27.91 -102.62 46.04
C ASP A 78 27.90 -104.06 45.50
N MET A 79 27.84 -104.22 44.16
CA MET A 79 27.88 -105.52 43.48
C MET A 79 29.20 -106.27 43.69
N GLN A 80 30.32 -105.55 43.76
CA GLN A 80 31.64 -106.12 44.05
C GLN A 80 31.76 -106.60 45.51
N SER A 81 31.09 -105.94 46.46
CA SER A 81 31.10 -106.35 47.88
C SER A 81 30.20 -107.57 48.17
N LYS A 82 29.14 -107.77 47.36
CA LYS A 82 28.07 -108.76 47.61
C LYS A 82 28.18 -110.05 46.79
N SER A 83 29.07 -110.15 45.81
CA SER A 83 29.09 -111.29 44.87
C SER A 83 30.50 -111.78 44.53
N LYS A 84 30.61 -113.09 44.20
CA LYS A 84 31.84 -113.65 43.61
C LYS A 84 32.03 -113.13 42.18
N PRO A 85 33.28 -113.11 41.64
CA PRO A 85 33.54 -112.66 40.28
C PRO A 85 32.65 -113.38 39.25
N GLY A 86 32.02 -112.62 38.35
CA GLY A 86 31.09 -113.16 37.37
C GLY A 86 30.40 -112.08 36.53
N PRO A 87 29.61 -112.47 35.51
CA PRO A 87 29.23 -111.58 34.40
C PRO A 87 28.53 -110.28 34.80
N LYS A 88 27.73 -110.31 35.87
CA LYS A 88 26.99 -109.12 36.37
C LYS A 88 27.92 -108.07 37.01
N VAL A 89 29.03 -108.49 37.60
CA VAL A 89 30.04 -107.57 38.17
C VAL A 89 30.85 -106.92 37.03
N ASP A 90 31.20 -107.68 35.99
CA ASP A 90 31.89 -107.16 34.80
C ASP A 90 31.02 -106.23 33.94
N GLU A 91 29.71 -106.47 33.89
CA GLU A 91 28.75 -105.55 33.27
C GLU A 91 28.66 -104.21 34.03
N ALA A 92 28.57 -104.26 35.36
CA ALA A 92 28.58 -103.06 36.21
C ALA A 92 29.91 -102.29 36.09
N LYS A 93 31.04 -103.00 36.07
CA LYS A 93 32.38 -102.45 35.82
C LYS A 93 32.44 -101.73 34.47
N SER A 94 31.92 -102.36 33.42
CA SER A 94 31.89 -101.80 32.06
C SER A 94 31.00 -100.56 31.95
N LYS A 95 29.86 -100.52 32.66
CA LYS A 95 29.00 -99.32 32.76
C LYS A 95 29.73 -98.17 33.47
N PHE A 96 30.37 -98.43 34.61
CA PHE A 96 31.19 -97.44 35.31
C PHE A 96 32.31 -96.86 34.42
N PHE A 97 33.08 -97.71 33.72
CA PHE A 97 34.15 -97.22 32.83
C PHE A 97 33.63 -96.43 31.61
N ARG A 98 32.45 -96.78 31.06
CA ARG A 98 31.82 -95.95 30.01
C ARG A 98 31.41 -94.59 30.54
N SER A 99 30.71 -94.52 31.67
CA SER A 99 30.33 -93.24 32.28
C SER A 99 31.53 -92.39 32.71
N ALA A 100 32.67 -93.01 33.04
CA ALA A 100 33.92 -92.29 33.28
C ALA A 100 34.52 -91.69 31.99
N ALA A 101 34.52 -92.46 30.89
CA ALA A 101 34.96 -91.98 29.58
C ALA A 101 34.07 -90.86 29.03
N ASP A 102 32.74 -91.01 29.17
CA ASP A 102 31.76 -89.97 28.81
C ASP A 102 31.98 -88.70 29.64
N LEU A 103 32.22 -88.82 30.96
CA LEU A 103 32.56 -87.69 31.81
C LEU A 103 33.87 -87.00 31.38
N HIS A 104 34.93 -87.76 31.07
CA HIS A 104 36.19 -87.17 30.62
C HIS A 104 36.05 -86.45 29.28
N LYS A 105 35.19 -86.93 28.39
CA LYS A 105 34.89 -86.23 27.13
C LYS A 105 34.20 -84.89 27.40
N ILE A 106 33.07 -84.89 28.12
CA ILE A 106 32.34 -83.64 28.42
C ILE A 106 33.12 -82.71 29.36
N HIS A 107 34.08 -83.23 30.15
CA HIS A 107 35.05 -82.40 30.88
C HIS A 107 35.88 -81.55 29.93
N ASN A 108 36.48 -82.17 28.91
CA ASN A 108 37.29 -81.47 27.92
C ASN A 108 36.43 -80.45 27.15
N ASP A 109 35.24 -80.87 26.68
CA ASP A 109 34.31 -80.00 25.95
C ASP A 109 33.83 -78.80 26.81
N TYR A 110 33.62 -79.00 28.12
CA TYR A 110 33.28 -77.93 29.05
C TYR A 110 34.45 -76.99 29.34
N VAL A 111 35.66 -77.51 29.58
CA VAL A 111 36.86 -76.68 29.78
C VAL A 111 37.16 -75.85 28.53
N LEU A 112 37.01 -76.41 27.33
CA LEU A 112 37.15 -75.67 26.08
C LEU A 112 36.07 -74.58 25.95
N SER A 113 34.80 -74.86 26.28
CA SER A 113 33.75 -73.83 26.20
C SER A 113 33.89 -72.73 27.25
N VAL A 114 34.44 -73.02 28.45
CA VAL A 114 34.79 -71.99 29.45
C VAL A 114 35.85 -71.03 28.90
N ASN A 115 36.95 -71.56 28.35
CA ASN A 115 38.02 -70.71 27.80
C ASN A 115 37.55 -69.95 26.56
N SER A 116 36.76 -70.59 25.68
CA SER A 116 36.17 -69.94 24.49
C SER A 116 35.26 -68.76 24.85
N ALA A 117 34.39 -68.93 25.85
CA ALA A 117 33.52 -67.86 26.33
C ALA A 117 34.30 -66.74 27.04
N GLN A 118 35.33 -67.09 27.80
CA GLN A 118 36.22 -66.11 28.44
C GLN A 118 36.99 -65.27 27.41
N GLU A 119 37.56 -65.90 26.39
CA GLU A 119 38.30 -65.20 25.32
C GLU A 119 37.37 -64.31 24.48
N HIS A 120 36.16 -64.78 24.17
CA HIS A 120 35.12 -63.95 23.56
C HIS A 120 34.76 -62.74 24.42
N GLN A 121 34.61 -62.91 25.74
CA GLN A 121 34.28 -61.81 26.65
C GLN A 121 35.39 -60.76 26.68
N THR A 122 36.65 -61.19 26.78
CA THR A 122 37.83 -60.30 26.74
C THR A 122 37.88 -59.55 25.41
N THR A 123 37.83 -60.27 24.28
CA THR A 123 37.89 -59.67 22.93
C THR A 123 36.73 -58.68 22.70
N LEU A 124 35.52 -59.03 23.15
CA LEU A 124 34.35 -58.15 23.02
C LEU A 124 34.51 -56.86 23.84
N ARG A 125 34.93 -56.98 25.10
CA ARG A 125 35.06 -55.83 26.01
C ARG A 125 36.24 -54.93 25.70
N ASP A 126 37.39 -55.52 25.37
CA ASP A 126 38.68 -54.83 25.39
C ASP A 126 39.15 -54.49 23.97
N MET A 127 38.53 -55.05 22.91
CA MET A 127 38.82 -54.74 21.51
C MET A 127 37.59 -54.28 20.71
N TYR A 128 36.56 -55.11 20.58
CA TYR A 128 35.47 -54.83 19.63
C TYR A 128 34.55 -53.68 20.06
N LEU A 129 34.09 -53.64 21.32
CA LEU A 129 33.20 -52.57 21.79
C LEU A 129 33.88 -51.18 21.80
N PRO A 130 35.15 -51.03 22.25
CA PRO A 130 35.89 -49.78 22.10
C PRO A 130 36.02 -49.36 20.64
N ALA A 131 36.52 -50.24 19.76
CA ALA A 131 36.72 -49.92 18.34
C ALA A 131 35.40 -49.53 17.63
N LEU A 132 34.27 -50.17 17.98
CA LEU A 132 32.95 -49.81 17.45
C LEU A 132 32.47 -48.44 17.95
N LEU A 133 32.77 -48.06 19.19
CA LEU A 133 32.48 -46.75 19.74
C LEU A 133 33.35 -45.66 19.08
N ASP A 134 34.65 -45.90 18.93
CA ASP A 134 35.59 -44.98 18.28
C ASP A 134 35.17 -44.71 16.83
N CYS A 135 34.92 -45.76 16.04
CA CYS A 135 34.41 -45.64 14.66
C CYS A 135 33.08 -44.86 14.59
N HIS A 136 32.19 -45.03 15.58
CA HIS A 136 30.94 -44.28 15.61
C HIS A 136 31.15 -42.83 16.03
N GLN A 137 32.09 -42.55 16.93
CA GLN A 137 32.45 -41.19 17.32
C GLN A 137 33.02 -40.41 16.13
N GLU A 138 33.98 -40.98 15.39
CA GLU A 138 34.54 -40.37 14.17
C GLU A 138 33.45 -40.00 13.16
N GLU A 139 32.49 -40.90 12.91
CA GLU A 139 31.35 -40.67 12.02
C GLU A 139 30.43 -39.54 12.54
N GLN A 140 30.18 -39.48 13.86
CA GLN A 140 29.39 -38.40 14.47
C GLN A 140 30.11 -37.05 14.45
N GLU A 141 31.43 -37.01 14.63
CA GLU A 141 32.24 -35.79 14.52
C GLU A 141 32.26 -35.26 13.08
N ALA A 142 32.41 -36.13 12.08
CA ALA A 142 32.24 -35.77 10.67
C ALA A 142 30.86 -35.15 10.38
N PHE A 143 29.80 -35.65 11.03
CA PHE A 143 28.48 -35.03 10.96
C PHE A 143 28.40 -33.65 11.66
N VAL A 144 29.14 -33.41 12.74
CA VAL A 144 29.25 -32.08 13.37
C VAL A 144 29.92 -31.08 12.41
N HIS A 145 30.93 -31.51 11.66
CA HIS A 145 31.50 -30.68 10.58
C HIS A 145 30.46 -30.32 9.50
N LYS A 146 29.59 -31.27 9.08
CA LYS A 146 28.46 -30.97 8.18
C LYS A 146 27.48 -29.95 8.80
N VAL A 147 27.13 -30.06 10.09
CA VAL A 147 26.28 -29.06 10.79
C VAL A 147 26.92 -27.67 10.74
N LYS A 148 28.21 -27.57 11.09
CA LYS A 148 28.95 -26.30 11.07
C LYS A 148 28.95 -25.65 9.68
N PHE A 149 29.11 -26.45 8.62
CA PHE A 149 29.01 -25.98 7.24
C PHE A 149 27.61 -25.44 6.92
N ILE A 150 26.54 -26.20 7.21
CA ILE A 150 25.15 -25.79 6.95
C ILE A 150 24.82 -24.46 7.64
N LEU A 151 25.21 -24.29 8.90
CA LEU A 151 24.96 -23.05 9.66
C LEU A 151 25.74 -21.85 9.10
N ALA A 152 26.98 -22.05 8.67
CA ALA A 152 27.79 -21.01 8.05
C ALA A 152 27.25 -20.61 6.66
N ASP A 153 26.79 -21.59 5.86
CA ASP A 153 26.18 -21.36 4.55
C ASP A 153 24.81 -20.67 4.66
N TYR A 154 24.02 -21.03 5.67
CA TYR A 154 22.78 -20.34 6.02
C TYR A 154 23.03 -18.86 6.36
N LEU A 155 23.97 -18.59 7.28
CA LEU A 155 24.30 -17.22 7.68
C LEU A 155 24.82 -16.40 6.48
N LYS A 156 25.70 -16.97 5.67
CA LYS A 156 26.27 -16.34 4.47
C LYS A 156 25.19 -15.81 3.51
N HIS A 157 24.07 -16.52 3.36
CA HIS A 157 23.00 -16.16 2.41
C HIS A 157 21.83 -15.39 3.06
N THR A 158 21.75 -15.35 4.39
CA THR A 158 20.73 -14.57 5.14
C THR A 158 21.25 -13.24 5.69
N ASP A 159 22.56 -13.03 5.78
CA ASP A 159 23.15 -11.78 6.25
C ASP A 159 22.97 -10.61 5.25
N THR A 160 22.01 -9.73 5.57
CA THR A 160 21.72 -8.48 4.86
C THR A 160 22.68 -7.34 5.22
N SER A 161 23.61 -7.55 6.16
CA SER A 161 24.65 -6.58 6.53
C SER A 161 25.92 -6.72 5.68
N ARG A 162 25.98 -7.70 4.78
CA ARG A 162 27.11 -7.89 3.84
C ARG A 162 27.35 -6.66 2.97
N ALA A 163 28.62 -6.46 2.55
CA ALA A 163 29.04 -5.35 1.69
C ALA A 163 28.20 -5.21 0.40
N ASP A 164 27.76 -6.34 -0.17
CA ASP A 164 26.88 -6.38 -1.34
C ASP A 164 25.56 -5.62 -1.10
N PHE A 165 24.96 -5.79 0.08
CA PHE A 165 23.73 -5.11 0.50
C PHE A 165 23.99 -3.67 0.94
N GLN A 166 25.06 -3.42 1.70
CA GLN A 166 25.46 -2.05 2.09
C GLN A 166 25.66 -1.14 0.88
N THR A 167 26.16 -1.69 -0.24
CA THR A 167 26.34 -0.96 -1.49
C THR A 167 25.03 -0.44 -2.06
N PHE A 168 23.92 -1.19 -1.93
CA PHE A 168 22.59 -0.69 -2.36
C PHE A 168 22.13 0.50 -1.51
N SER A 169 22.24 0.40 -0.18
CA SER A 169 21.89 1.49 0.74
C SER A 169 22.73 2.74 0.49
N LYS A 170 24.04 2.57 0.26
CA LYS A 170 24.96 3.67 -0.10
C LYS A 170 24.60 4.33 -1.43
N ASN A 171 24.21 3.55 -2.44
CA ASN A 171 23.76 4.09 -3.72
C ASN A 171 22.46 4.88 -3.58
N ILE A 172 21.49 4.37 -2.81
CA ILE A 172 20.23 5.09 -2.52
C ILE A 172 20.52 6.40 -1.79
N TYR A 173 21.37 6.38 -0.76
CA TYR A 173 21.79 7.58 -0.04
C TYR A 173 22.45 8.61 -0.98
N ASN A 174 23.39 8.18 -1.82
CA ASN A 174 24.04 9.06 -2.81
C ASN A 174 23.04 9.64 -3.82
N SER A 175 22.04 8.88 -4.26
CA SER A 175 20.98 9.37 -5.15
C SER A 175 20.08 10.41 -4.49
N ILE A 176 19.78 10.27 -3.20
CA ILE A 176 19.01 11.27 -2.43
C ILE A 176 19.84 12.55 -2.29
N GLN A 177 21.12 12.42 -1.91
CA GLN A 177 22.06 13.54 -1.74
C GLN A 177 22.40 14.26 -3.06
N ALA A 178 22.12 13.65 -4.21
CA ALA A 178 22.29 14.28 -5.52
C ALA A 178 21.15 15.26 -5.90
N ILE A 179 20.01 15.23 -5.19
CA ILE A 179 18.86 16.11 -5.46
C ILE A 179 19.22 17.53 -5.02
N GLN A 180 19.13 18.50 -5.94
CA GLN A 180 19.49 19.90 -5.68
C GLN A 180 18.33 20.83 -6.08
N PRO A 181 17.41 21.18 -5.14
CA PRO A 181 16.18 21.92 -5.44
C PRO A 181 16.40 23.23 -6.23
N GLY A 182 17.47 23.96 -5.92
CA GLY A 182 17.81 25.20 -6.63
C GLY A 182 18.35 25.04 -8.05
N LYS A 183 18.61 23.81 -8.52
CA LYS A 183 19.11 23.54 -9.88
C LYS A 183 18.12 22.82 -10.78
N GLU A 184 17.13 22.12 -10.22
CA GLU A 184 16.16 21.26 -10.93
C GLU A 184 15.59 21.91 -12.22
N TYR A 185 15.20 23.18 -12.13
CA TYR A 185 14.57 23.91 -13.24
C TYR A 185 15.52 24.89 -13.98
N SER A 186 16.72 25.13 -13.45
CA SER A 186 17.66 26.13 -13.98
C SER A 186 18.44 25.61 -15.20
N GLY A 187 18.56 26.43 -16.25
CA GLY A 187 19.51 26.20 -17.37
C GLY A 187 19.09 25.16 -18.43
N THR A 188 17.96 24.46 -18.28
CA THR A 188 17.43 23.59 -19.34
C THR A 188 15.91 23.63 -19.40
N PHE A 189 15.21 23.38 -18.29
CA PHE A 189 13.75 23.37 -18.29
C PHE A 189 13.15 24.75 -18.60
N VAL A 190 13.57 25.79 -17.85
CA VAL A 190 13.06 27.16 -18.07
C VAL A 190 13.45 27.69 -19.45
N ASP A 191 14.66 27.42 -19.93
CA ASP A 191 15.12 27.93 -21.23
C ASP A 191 14.41 27.26 -22.41
N LEU A 192 14.03 25.98 -22.29
CA LEU A 192 13.28 25.23 -23.30
C LEU A 192 11.79 25.58 -23.32
N HIS A 193 11.20 25.91 -22.16
CA HIS A 193 9.74 26.06 -22.01
C HIS A 193 9.25 27.49 -21.79
N ARG A 194 10.13 28.49 -21.70
CA ARG A 194 9.72 29.91 -21.59
C ARG A 194 8.97 30.38 -22.84
N SER A 195 7.78 30.92 -22.65
CA SER A 195 7.04 31.60 -23.73
C SER A 195 7.76 32.89 -24.16
N SER A 196 7.80 33.17 -25.45
CA SER A 196 8.26 34.45 -25.98
C SER A 196 7.34 35.59 -25.52
N LEU A 197 7.91 36.68 -25.04
CA LEU A 197 7.16 37.92 -24.76
C LEU A 197 6.52 38.45 -26.04
N SER A 198 5.26 38.87 -25.97
CA SER A 198 4.58 39.58 -27.06
C SER A 198 5.33 40.86 -27.41
N SER A 199 5.40 41.21 -28.69
CA SER A 199 5.99 42.48 -29.15
C SER A 199 5.26 43.67 -28.51
N PRO A 200 5.98 44.72 -28.06
CA PRO A 200 5.35 45.93 -27.55
C PRO A 200 4.35 46.52 -28.54
N ILE A 201 3.16 46.86 -28.05
CA ILE A 201 2.16 47.62 -28.80
C ILE A 201 2.42 49.10 -28.52
N ASP A 202 2.58 49.90 -29.57
CA ASP A 202 2.69 51.35 -29.44
C ASP A 202 1.30 51.99 -29.28
N PHE A 203 1.20 53.01 -28.42
CA PHE A 203 -0.06 53.67 -28.05
C PHE A 203 0.05 55.17 -28.28
N THR A 204 -0.26 55.60 -29.50
CA THR A 204 -0.21 57.00 -29.93
C THR A 204 -1.61 57.63 -29.98
N PHE A 205 -1.68 58.97 -29.93
CA PHE A 205 -2.89 59.70 -30.28
C PHE A 205 -3.11 59.59 -31.80
N ASP A 206 -4.33 59.29 -32.25
CA ASP A 206 -4.66 59.29 -33.68
C ASP A 206 -4.96 60.72 -34.15
N GLU A 207 -3.96 61.36 -34.75
CA GLU A 207 -4.04 62.74 -35.21
C GLU A 207 -5.16 62.96 -36.25
N ARG A 208 -5.50 61.92 -37.03
CA ARG A 208 -6.53 61.98 -38.09
C ARG A 208 -7.92 62.29 -37.57
N LEU A 209 -8.17 62.05 -36.28
CA LEU A 209 -9.42 62.39 -35.61
C LEU A 209 -9.66 63.91 -35.52
N LEU A 210 -8.63 64.74 -35.78
CA LEU A 210 -8.71 66.19 -35.81
C LEU A 210 -8.67 66.78 -37.24
N ASP A 211 -8.49 65.97 -38.30
CA ASP A 211 -8.32 66.46 -39.68
C ASP A 211 -9.52 67.31 -40.18
N SER A 212 -10.73 67.02 -39.68
CA SER A 212 -11.97 67.73 -40.02
C SER A 212 -12.39 68.79 -38.97
N TYR A 213 -11.55 69.06 -37.97
CA TYR A 213 -11.86 69.96 -36.87
C TYR A 213 -11.01 71.25 -36.94
N SER A 214 -11.68 72.40 -37.02
CA SER A 214 -11.06 73.71 -37.21
C SER A 214 -11.02 74.60 -35.95
N GLY A 215 -11.21 74.04 -34.76
CA GLY A 215 -11.20 74.78 -33.49
C GLY A 215 -9.86 74.73 -32.74
N SER A 216 -9.88 74.93 -31.42
CA SER A 216 -8.65 75.13 -30.62
C SER A 216 -7.88 73.86 -30.23
N LEU A 217 -8.55 72.70 -30.26
CA LEU A 217 -7.99 71.39 -29.87
C LEU A 217 -6.73 71.03 -30.66
N LYS A 218 -5.72 70.48 -29.95
CA LYS A 218 -4.46 70.01 -30.54
C LYS A 218 -4.21 68.54 -30.19
N ALA A 219 -3.63 67.80 -31.13
CA ALA A 219 -3.30 66.39 -30.94
C ALA A 219 -2.44 66.18 -29.69
N ASN A 220 -2.82 65.20 -28.86
CA ASN A 220 -2.11 64.83 -27.63
C ASN A 220 -1.91 65.97 -26.60
N VAL A 221 -2.74 67.02 -26.62
CA VAL A 221 -2.72 68.14 -25.65
C VAL A 221 -4.06 68.21 -24.91
N ILE A 222 -4.02 68.48 -23.60
CA ILE A 222 -5.23 68.70 -22.79
C ILE A 222 -5.65 70.17 -22.90
N GLU A 223 -6.85 70.40 -23.40
CA GLU A 223 -7.42 71.74 -23.58
C GLU A 223 -8.07 72.27 -22.29
N ILE A 224 -7.72 73.50 -21.91
CA ILE A 224 -8.32 74.22 -20.77
C ILE A 224 -9.11 75.40 -21.32
N ASN A 225 -10.43 75.35 -21.14
CA ASN A 225 -11.36 76.44 -21.41
C ASN A 225 -12.42 76.53 -20.29
N ASP A 226 -13.31 77.50 -20.41
CA ASP A 226 -14.45 77.73 -19.50
C ASP A 226 -15.36 76.50 -19.29
N LEU A 227 -15.43 75.59 -20.26
CA LEU A 227 -16.19 74.34 -20.16
C LEU A 227 -15.41 73.18 -19.51
N THR A 228 -14.07 73.15 -19.62
CA THR A 228 -13.25 72.01 -19.14
C THR A 228 -12.54 72.26 -17.81
N VAL A 229 -12.33 73.52 -17.40
CA VAL A 229 -11.47 73.86 -16.26
C VAL A 229 -11.93 73.25 -14.93
N GLU A 230 -13.21 73.37 -14.57
CA GLU A 230 -13.75 72.82 -13.31
C GLU A 230 -13.74 71.28 -13.30
N LEU A 231 -14.01 70.68 -14.46
CA LEU A 231 -13.98 69.23 -14.64
C LEU A 231 -12.55 68.67 -14.49
N LEU A 232 -11.56 69.36 -15.07
CA LEU A 232 -10.15 69.00 -14.97
C LEU A 232 -9.62 69.18 -13.54
N GLN A 233 -9.98 70.26 -12.84
CA GLN A 233 -9.65 70.47 -11.42
C GLN A 233 -10.29 69.39 -10.54
N THR A 234 -11.58 69.11 -10.71
CA THR A 234 -12.28 68.05 -9.97
C THR A 234 -11.68 66.66 -10.23
N ARG A 235 -11.27 66.38 -11.47
CA ARG A 235 -10.60 65.12 -11.85
C ARG A 235 -9.20 65.03 -11.25
N LEU A 236 -8.45 66.12 -11.22
CA LEU A 236 -7.12 66.19 -10.62
C LEU A 236 -7.14 65.97 -9.11
N ILE A 237 -8.12 66.54 -8.39
CA ILE A 237 -8.32 66.29 -6.95
C ILE A 237 -8.57 64.79 -6.71
N LYS A 238 -9.53 64.19 -7.41
CA LYS A 238 -9.86 62.76 -7.30
C LYS A 238 -8.65 61.85 -7.59
N LEU A 239 -7.90 62.14 -8.65
CA LEU A 239 -6.67 61.40 -8.98
C LEU A 239 -5.60 61.54 -7.90
N THR A 240 -5.48 62.71 -7.26
CA THR A 240 -4.49 62.96 -6.20
C THR A 240 -4.87 62.24 -4.91
N GLU A 241 -6.16 62.25 -4.53
CA GLU A 241 -6.69 61.47 -3.41
C GLU A 241 -6.48 59.97 -3.60
N GLU A 242 -6.75 59.44 -4.81
CA GLU A 242 -6.52 58.04 -5.17
C GLU A 242 -5.03 57.66 -5.12
N VAL A 243 -4.16 58.52 -5.66
CA VAL A 243 -2.70 58.38 -5.59
C VAL A 243 -2.19 58.30 -4.16
N ASP A 244 -2.65 59.18 -3.26
CA ASP A 244 -2.21 59.17 -1.86
C ASP A 244 -2.83 58.03 -1.05
N GLY A 245 -4.03 57.57 -1.41
CA GLY A 245 -4.61 56.32 -0.89
C GLY A 245 -3.77 55.09 -1.25
N ILE A 246 -3.37 54.97 -2.52
CA ILE A 246 -2.54 53.85 -2.99
C ILE A 246 -1.14 53.89 -2.37
N LYS A 247 -0.49 55.07 -2.27
CA LYS A 247 0.81 55.21 -1.58
C LYS A 247 0.75 54.71 -0.13
N LYS A 248 -0.31 55.08 0.62
CA LYS A 248 -0.51 54.61 2.00
C LYS A 248 -0.68 53.10 2.05
N LYS A 249 -1.45 52.51 1.14
CA LYS A 249 -1.65 51.07 1.06
C LYS A 249 -0.34 50.31 0.75
N ILE A 250 0.45 50.79 -0.21
CA ILE A 250 1.78 50.24 -0.54
C ILE A 250 2.71 50.30 0.67
N LEU A 251 2.75 51.43 1.40
CA LEU A 251 3.61 51.58 2.58
C LEU A 251 3.29 50.55 3.68
N THR A 252 1.99 50.31 3.95
CA THR A 252 1.56 49.29 4.92
C THR A 252 1.95 47.89 4.44
N LEU A 253 1.58 47.52 3.20
CA LEU A 253 1.87 46.20 2.64
C LEU A 253 3.38 45.91 2.57
N SER A 254 4.20 46.90 2.18
CA SER A 254 5.66 46.77 2.12
C SER A 254 6.28 46.53 3.51
N THR A 255 5.72 47.16 4.55
CA THR A 255 6.14 46.93 5.95
C THR A 255 5.85 45.50 6.41
N ASP A 256 4.71 44.93 6.02
CA ASP A 256 4.33 43.55 6.38
C ASP A 256 5.06 42.51 5.51
N GLN A 257 5.26 42.80 4.22
CA GLN A 257 6.12 42.02 3.32
C GLN A 257 7.53 41.89 3.88
N GLN A 258 8.13 42.96 4.41
CA GLN A 258 9.49 42.92 4.96
C GLN A 258 9.58 41.99 6.18
N LYS A 259 8.56 41.96 7.04
CA LYS A 259 8.49 41.01 8.17
C LYS A 259 8.38 39.57 7.67
N ALA A 260 7.49 39.32 6.70
CA ALA A 260 7.29 38.00 6.11
C ALA A 260 8.56 37.48 5.41
N ALA A 261 9.29 38.34 4.69
CA ALA A 261 10.54 37.99 4.04
C ALA A 261 11.65 37.57 5.04
N VAL A 262 11.73 38.23 6.20
CA VAL A 262 12.64 37.82 7.28
C VAL A 262 12.24 36.46 7.84
N GLU A 263 10.96 36.22 8.07
CA GLU A 263 10.45 34.92 8.53
C GLU A 263 10.72 33.79 7.51
N VAL A 264 10.49 34.03 6.22
CA VAL A 264 10.79 33.10 5.13
C VAL A 264 12.28 32.77 5.06
N ASN A 265 13.17 33.75 5.24
CA ASN A 265 14.61 33.51 5.29
C ASN A 265 15.01 32.63 6.50
N HIS A 266 14.42 32.87 7.67
CA HIS A 266 14.65 32.04 8.86
C HIS A 266 14.13 30.60 8.68
N LEU A 267 12.98 30.42 8.04
CA LEU A 267 12.43 29.10 7.72
C LEU A 267 13.27 28.39 6.64
N SER A 268 13.74 29.11 5.62
CA SER A 268 14.63 28.55 4.59
C SER A 268 15.93 28.00 5.17
N ALA A 269 16.49 28.65 6.20
CA ALA A 269 17.71 28.20 6.86
C ALA A 269 17.52 26.90 7.67
N ARG A 270 16.27 26.48 7.95
CA ARG A 270 15.92 25.23 8.62
C ARG A 270 15.75 24.04 7.66
N LEU A 271 15.73 24.27 6.35
CA LEU A 271 15.56 23.24 5.30
C LEU A 271 16.86 22.47 5.00
N GLY A 272 17.64 22.16 6.04
CA GLY A 272 18.87 21.36 5.94
C GLY A 272 18.62 19.85 6.08
N ASP A 273 19.70 19.10 6.31
CA ASP A 273 19.70 17.62 6.35
C ASP A 273 18.74 17.01 7.39
N ASP A 274 18.44 17.73 8.47
CA ASP A 274 17.54 17.32 9.56
C ASP A 274 16.13 17.96 9.49
N CYS A 275 15.72 18.53 8.35
CA CYS A 275 14.44 19.23 8.25
C CYS A 275 13.22 18.30 8.33
N THR A 276 12.14 18.77 8.96
CA THR A 276 10.87 18.03 9.03
C THR A 276 9.90 18.43 7.92
N ILE A 277 8.93 17.57 7.63
CA ILE A 277 7.81 17.91 6.72
C ILE A 277 7.03 19.14 7.23
N GLU A 278 6.99 19.36 8.55
CA GLU A 278 6.36 20.55 9.15
C GLU A 278 7.17 21.83 8.87
N ASP A 279 8.51 21.78 8.92
CA ASP A 279 9.36 22.90 8.49
C ASP A 279 9.12 23.27 7.02
N VAL A 280 9.04 22.28 6.13
CA VAL A 280 8.76 22.46 4.70
C VAL A 280 7.38 23.09 4.48
N ASN A 281 6.34 22.60 5.15
CA ASN A 281 4.98 23.13 5.03
C ASN A 281 4.88 24.56 5.57
N ASN A 282 5.54 24.87 6.69
CA ASN A 282 5.59 26.20 7.27
C ASN A 282 6.32 27.18 6.34
N TYR A 283 7.47 26.77 5.80
CA TYR A 283 8.21 27.54 4.79
C TYR A 283 7.34 27.85 3.57
N LEU A 284 6.72 26.82 2.96
CA LEU A 284 5.89 26.98 1.76
C LEU A 284 4.68 27.92 2.00
N THR A 285 4.02 27.76 3.15
CA THR A 285 2.88 28.61 3.53
C THR A 285 3.30 30.07 3.68
N LYS A 286 4.45 30.34 4.31
CA LYS A 286 4.96 31.70 4.51
C LYS A 286 5.52 32.30 3.23
N GLN A 287 6.16 31.50 2.38
CA GLN A 287 6.63 31.94 1.06
C GLN A 287 5.45 32.37 0.18
N LEU A 288 4.37 31.58 0.11
CA LEU A 288 3.19 31.92 -0.68
C LEU A 288 2.57 33.26 -0.23
N LEU A 289 2.44 33.49 1.09
CA LEU A 289 1.93 34.77 1.62
C LEU A 289 2.86 35.96 1.31
N ALA A 290 4.17 35.75 1.33
CA ALA A 290 5.14 36.78 0.96
C ALA A 290 5.10 37.10 -0.54
N GLU A 291 4.91 36.09 -1.40
CA GLU A 291 4.76 36.23 -2.84
C GLU A 291 3.44 36.92 -3.23
N ASP A 292 2.32 36.58 -2.59
CA ASP A 292 1.03 37.27 -2.78
C ASP A 292 1.12 38.76 -2.39
N SER A 293 1.77 39.07 -1.26
CA SER A 293 2.01 40.45 -0.83
C SER A 293 2.87 41.22 -1.83
N ASN A 294 3.92 40.58 -2.37
CA ASN A 294 4.81 41.17 -3.37
C ASN A 294 4.07 41.42 -4.70
N ARG A 295 3.18 40.49 -5.10
CA ARG A 295 2.30 40.64 -6.28
C ARG A 295 1.35 41.82 -6.13
N GLU A 296 0.65 41.93 -5.00
CA GLU A 296 -0.25 43.07 -4.75
C GLU A 296 0.50 44.41 -4.76
N ILE A 297 1.70 44.47 -4.18
CA ILE A 297 2.55 45.68 -4.24
C ILE A 297 2.92 46.05 -5.68
N LEU A 298 3.34 45.09 -6.51
CA LEU A 298 3.68 45.33 -7.92
C LEU A 298 2.47 45.83 -8.75
N GLU A 299 1.28 45.26 -8.53
CA GLU A 299 0.03 45.70 -9.18
C GLU A 299 -0.36 47.13 -8.75
N LEU A 300 -0.22 47.45 -7.46
CA LEU A 300 -0.47 48.78 -6.91
C LEU A 300 0.58 49.80 -7.39
N GLU A 301 1.86 49.43 -7.50
CA GLU A 301 2.90 50.28 -8.06
C GLU A 301 2.66 50.61 -9.53
N GLY A 302 2.24 49.63 -10.34
CA GLY A 302 1.86 49.85 -11.74
C GLY A 302 0.69 50.82 -11.85
N SER A 303 -0.32 50.64 -11.00
CA SER A 303 -1.48 51.54 -10.90
C SER A 303 -1.09 52.96 -10.46
N LEU A 304 -0.21 53.08 -9.47
CA LEU A 304 0.34 54.35 -8.98
C LEU A 304 1.10 55.09 -10.09
N LYS A 305 2.00 54.41 -10.81
CA LYS A 305 2.76 54.98 -11.94
C LYS A 305 1.83 55.54 -13.02
N LYS A 306 0.75 54.82 -13.35
CA LYS A 306 -0.32 55.27 -14.27
C LYS A 306 -1.04 56.52 -13.75
N LEU A 307 -1.54 56.50 -12.52
CA LEU A 307 -2.33 57.61 -11.96
C LEU A 307 -1.49 58.88 -11.77
N VAL A 308 -0.26 58.76 -11.27
CA VAL A 308 0.68 59.88 -11.16
C VAL A 308 0.98 60.51 -12.51
N LYS A 309 1.14 59.70 -13.58
CA LYS A 309 1.32 60.21 -14.95
C LYS A 309 0.08 60.98 -15.43
N LEU A 310 -1.12 60.45 -15.22
CA LEU A 310 -2.38 61.12 -15.59
C LEU A 310 -2.60 62.43 -14.81
N ALA A 311 -2.35 62.43 -13.50
CA ALA A 311 -2.42 63.62 -12.67
C ALA A 311 -1.41 64.69 -13.15
N SER A 312 -0.16 64.30 -13.45
CA SER A 312 0.86 65.21 -13.99
C SER A 312 0.47 65.82 -15.34
N LEU A 313 -0.14 65.03 -16.24
CA LEU A 313 -0.62 65.51 -17.53
C LEU A 313 -1.73 66.57 -17.40
N ILE A 314 -2.60 66.47 -16.39
CA ILE A 314 -3.64 67.47 -16.11
C ILE A 314 -3.07 68.69 -15.34
N GLN A 315 -2.17 68.45 -14.37
CA GLN A 315 -1.54 69.48 -13.55
C GLN A 315 -0.66 70.43 -14.36
N GLN A 316 0.08 69.93 -15.36
CA GLN A 316 1.02 70.75 -16.12
C GLN A 316 0.34 71.90 -16.91
N PRO A 317 -0.74 71.67 -17.67
CA PRO A 317 -1.52 72.74 -18.28
C PRO A 317 -2.19 73.66 -17.25
N LEU A 318 -2.80 73.13 -16.18
CA LEU A 318 -3.47 73.94 -15.16
C LEU A 318 -2.50 74.90 -14.44
N ASN A 319 -1.27 74.44 -14.15
CA ASN A 319 -0.24 75.28 -13.54
C ASN A 319 0.28 76.39 -14.46
N LYS A 320 0.32 76.14 -15.78
CA LYS A 320 0.68 77.16 -16.79
C LYS A 320 -0.43 78.20 -16.97
N TYR A 321 -1.68 77.80 -16.72
CA TYR A 321 -2.86 78.62 -16.88
C TYR A 321 -3.08 79.62 -15.72
N GLY A 322 -2.83 79.19 -14.46
CA GLY A 322 -2.91 80.08 -13.29
C GLY A 322 -4.35 80.38 -12.86
N THR A 323 -4.56 81.52 -12.18
CA THR A 323 -5.84 81.93 -11.58
C THR A 323 -6.65 82.92 -12.43
N GLY A 324 -6.47 82.91 -13.75
CA GLY A 324 -7.22 83.76 -14.67
C GLY A 324 -8.65 83.26 -14.95
N PRO A 325 -9.53 84.09 -15.54
CA PRO A 325 -10.82 83.63 -16.07
C PRO A 325 -10.58 82.80 -17.34
N ALA A 326 -11.06 81.54 -17.33
CA ALA A 326 -10.78 80.55 -18.35
C ALA A 326 -11.14 81.04 -19.77
N PRO A 327 -10.32 80.73 -20.80
CA PRO A 327 -10.59 81.21 -22.15
C PRO A 327 -11.90 80.57 -22.66
N PRO A 328 -12.73 81.31 -23.39
CA PRO A 328 -13.98 80.78 -23.92
C PRO A 328 -13.71 79.65 -24.92
N ALA A 329 -14.47 78.56 -24.83
CA ALA A 329 -14.28 77.36 -25.64
C ALA A 329 -14.43 77.56 -27.16
N MET A 330 -15.08 78.65 -27.58
CA MET A 330 -15.07 79.20 -28.94
C MET A 330 -15.55 80.64 -28.90
N ASP A 331 -14.95 81.53 -29.70
CA ASP A 331 -15.52 82.85 -29.98
C ASP A 331 -16.57 82.70 -31.09
N LEU A 332 -17.80 83.16 -30.86
CA LEU A 332 -18.95 82.97 -31.77
C LEU A 332 -18.93 83.91 -32.98
N SER A 333 -17.76 84.42 -33.35
CA SER A 333 -17.54 85.42 -34.40
C SER A 333 -17.48 84.83 -35.82
N ASP A 334 -17.19 83.52 -35.97
CA ASP A 334 -17.03 82.83 -37.27
C ASP A 334 -18.31 82.13 -37.80
N MET A 335 -19.49 82.41 -37.24
CA MET A 335 -20.78 81.84 -37.69
C MET A 335 -21.76 82.94 -38.13
N ARG A 336 -21.30 83.86 -38.99
CA ARG A 336 -22.15 84.88 -39.61
C ARG A 336 -21.80 85.16 -41.07
N ASP A 337 -22.37 84.35 -41.96
CA ASP A 337 -22.87 84.77 -43.28
C ASP A 337 -23.72 83.64 -43.88
N GLY A 338 -24.77 83.97 -44.66
CA GLY A 338 -25.39 83.00 -45.58
C GLY A 338 -26.90 82.66 -45.46
N ASP A 339 -27.75 83.69 -45.60
CA ASP A 339 -28.99 83.67 -46.40
C ASP A 339 -30.29 82.96 -45.92
N ASP A 340 -31.41 83.49 -46.41
CA ASP A 340 -32.81 83.17 -46.10
C ASP A 340 -33.38 82.02 -46.95
N GLY A 341 -34.46 81.37 -46.48
CA GLY A 341 -35.31 80.56 -47.37
C GLY A 341 -36.13 79.46 -46.69
N SER A 342 -37.43 79.69 -46.51
CA SER A 342 -38.36 78.67 -45.98
C SER A 342 -38.94 77.79 -47.10
N THR A 343 -39.14 76.49 -46.82
CA THR A 343 -40.45 75.78 -46.93
C THR A 343 -40.31 74.26 -46.71
N SER A 344 -41.44 73.62 -46.39
CA SER A 344 -41.55 72.23 -45.93
C SER A 344 -41.86 71.20 -47.03
N SER A 345 -41.23 70.02 -46.97
CA SER A 345 -41.85 68.74 -47.39
C SER A 345 -41.05 67.52 -46.90
N SER A 346 -41.74 66.41 -46.64
CA SER A 346 -41.18 65.09 -46.28
C SER A 346 -41.70 64.02 -47.28
N PRO A 347 -41.31 62.74 -47.16
CA PRO A 347 -39.99 62.10 -47.36
C PRO A 347 -40.04 61.16 -48.63
N PRO A 348 -39.03 60.31 -48.99
CA PRO A 348 -38.86 58.98 -48.35
C PRO A 348 -37.45 58.31 -48.45
N HIS A 349 -37.35 57.12 -47.82
CA HIS A 349 -36.37 56.02 -47.93
C HIS A 349 -35.37 55.97 -49.13
N HIS A 350 -34.10 55.63 -48.86
CA HIS A 350 -33.58 54.23 -48.93
C HIS A 350 -32.08 54.07 -48.61
N GLY A 351 -31.72 52.91 -48.02
CA GLY A 351 -30.48 52.18 -48.36
C GLY A 351 -29.15 52.59 -47.69
N ALA A 352 -28.82 51.94 -46.56
CA ALA A 352 -27.44 51.83 -46.07
C ALA A 352 -26.99 50.36 -46.10
N VAL A 353 -25.78 50.13 -46.62
CA VAL A 353 -25.16 48.81 -46.82
C VAL A 353 -24.34 48.39 -45.58
N LYS A 354 -23.92 47.13 -45.54
CA LYS A 354 -23.28 46.40 -44.45
C LYS A 354 -21.87 46.90 -44.07
N ASP A 355 -21.38 46.28 -42.99
CA ASP A 355 -20.00 46.16 -42.47
C ASP A 355 -19.54 47.30 -41.54
N GLY A 356 -18.87 47.03 -40.41
CA GLY A 356 -18.61 45.74 -39.77
C GLY A 356 -17.92 45.89 -38.40
N THR A 357 -18.26 45.00 -37.46
CA THR A 357 -17.48 44.56 -36.28
C THR A 357 -16.47 45.52 -35.63
N PHE A 358 -16.73 45.98 -34.39
CA PHE A 358 -15.80 45.74 -33.25
C PHE A 358 -16.44 45.98 -31.85
N MET A 359 -16.29 44.98 -30.97
CA MET A 359 -16.24 45.03 -29.49
C MET A 359 -17.16 45.99 -28.68
N THR A 360 -18.15 45.43 -27.96
CA THR A 360 -18.52 45.92 -26.61
C THR A 360 -19.25 44.84 -25.79
N ALA A 361 -18.53 44.08 -24.96
CA ALA A 361 -19.14 43.06 -24.10
C ALA A 361 -18.30 42.65 -22.86
N LEU A 362 -18.00 43.60 -21.96
CA LEU A 362 -17.63 43.29 -20.57
C LEU A 362 -18.22 44.37 -19.65
N GLY A 363 -19.05 44.00 -18.67
CA GLY A 363 -19.66 44.98 -17.77
C GLY A 363 -20.94 44.57 -17.03
N LYS A 364 -21.03 43.34 -16.52
CA LYS A 364 -22.09 42.96 -15.56
C LYS A 364 -21.57 41.99 -14.50
N MET A 365 -21.29 42.50 -13.30
CA MET A 365 -22.01 42.15 -12.06
C MET A 365 -21.29 42.70 -10.82
N ASN A 366 -21.88 43.72 -10.20
CA ASN A 366 -21.69 44.00 -8.77
C ASN A 366 -22.92 43.46 -8.04
N LEU A 367 -22.73 42.70 -6.96
CA LEU A 367 -23.80 42.29 -6.07
C LEU A 367 -23.42 42.54 -4.62
N PHE A 368 -23.79 43.71 -4.12
CA PHE A 368 -23.91 44.00 -2.69
C PHE A 368 -25.22 44.73 -2.45
N LYS A 369 -26.15 44.11 -1.71
CA LYS A 369 -27.15 44.88 -0.99
C LYS A 369 -27.57 44.17 0.29
N LYS A 370 -27.42 44.90 1.40
CA LYS A 370 -27.82 44.57 2.75
C LYS A 370 -29.06 45.39 3.08
N THR A 371 -30.10 44.77 3.63
CA THR A 371 -31.19 45.46 4.32
C THR A 371 -31.63 44.62 5.52
N ALA A 372 -31.91 45.29 6.63
CA ALA A 372 -32.33 44.69 7.90
C ALA A 372 -33.58 45.37 8.42
N THR A 373 -34.38 44.70 9.25
CA THR A 373 -35.22 45.31 10.32
C THR A 373 -35.80 44.23 11.25
N LYS A 374 -35.65 44.44 12.58
CA LYS A 374 -36.62 44.24 13.70
C LYS A 374 -37.44 42.95 13.85
N ASP A 375 -37.85 42.48 15.02
CA ASP A 375 -37.64 42.74 16.48
C ASP A 375 -37.96 41.38 17.19
N GLY A 376 -37.75 41.07 18.47
CA GLY A 376 -37.24 41.76 19.67
C GLY A 376 -37.50 40.87 20.93
N ASN A 377 -36.93 41.21 22.10
CA ASN A 377 -36.91 40.42 23.36
C ASN A 377 -36.18 39.04 23.30
N GLY A 378 -35.51 38.56 24.37
CA GLY A 378 -35.17 39.20 25.65
C GLY A 378 -34.60 38.22 26.69
N GLN A 379 -33.73 38.73 27.58
CA GLN A 379 -33.32 38.20 28.90
C GLN A 379 -32.41 36.94 29.04
N SER A 380 -31.14 37.24 29.36
CA SER A 380 -30.47 36.92 30.64
C SER A 380 -30.03 35.49 31.06
N LEU A 381 -28.70 35.33 31.01
CA LEU A 381 -27.78 35.00 32.12
C LEU A 381 -27.67 33.58 32.74
N SER A 382 -26.41 33.29 33.11
CA SER A 382 -25.90 32.30 34.08
C SER A 382 -25.85 30.81 33.63
N SER A 383 -24.95 29.95 34.12
CA SER A 383 -23.62 30.10 34.76
C SER A 383 -23.01 28.72 35.04
N ILE A 384 -21.67 28.59 34.97
CA ILE A 384 -20.82 27.71 35.80
C ILE A 384 -20.78 26.18 35.51
N ASP A 385 -19.55 25.64 35.60
CA ASP A 385 -19.07 24.24 35.81
C ASP A 385 -19.32 23.13 34.77
N ASP A 386 -18.46 22.11 34.63
CA ASP A 386 -17.01 21.93 34.96
C ASP A 386 -16.54 20.62 34.30
N THR A 387 -15.21 20.45 34.07
CA THR A 387 -14.50 19.17 33.74
C THR A 387 -14.93 18.36 32.50
N THR A 388 -14.14 17.48 31.87
CA THR A 388 -12.67 17.27 31.70
C THR A 388 -12.47 16.43 30.41
N ASP A 389 -11.22 16.34 29.96
CA ASP A 389 -10.59 15.24 29.19
C ASP A 389 -10.97 14.93 27.71
N ASP A 390 -9.90 15.02 26.90
CA ASP A 390 -9.46 14.18 25.79
C ASP A 390 -10.45 13.59 24.75
N LYS A 391 -10.25 14.04 23.50
CA LYS A 391 -10.53 13.27 22.29
C LYS A 391 -9.40 13.40 21.26
N PRO A 392 -8.71 12.31 20.87
CA PRO A 392 -7.81 12.31 19.73
C PRO A 392 -8.57 12.36 18.39
N ILE A 393 -7.84 12.79 17.36
CA ILE A 393 -8.35 13.26 16.07
C ILE A 393 -8.80 12.11 15.15
N LYS A 394 -10.02 12.20 14.61
CA LYS A 394 -10.45 11.40 13.46
C LYS A 394 -9.79 11.93 12.17
N LYS A 395 -8.99 11.10 11.49
CA LYS A 395 -8.55 11.38 10.11
C LYS A 395 -9.74 11.27 9.15
N LYS A 396 -9.95 12.30 8.34
CA LYS A 396 -10.98 12.34 7.28
C LYS A 396 -10.53 11.53 6.06
N GLN A 397 -11.44 10.77 5.45
CA GLN A 397 -11.30 10.33 4.06
C GLN A 397 -11.61 11.49 3.10
N PRO A 398 -11.07 11.49 1.86
CA PRO A 398 -11.37 12.51 0.87
C PRO A 398 -12.79 12.34 0.32
N GLY A 399 -13.57 13.43 0.31
CA GLY A 399 -14.92 13.43 -0.23
C GLY A 399 -14.94 13.63 -1.74
N TYR A 400 -15.79 12.85 -2.44
CA TYR A 400 -16.18 13.10 -3.82
C TYR A 400 -17.59 13.71 -3.84
N GLU A 401 -17.71 15.03 -3.72
CA GLU A 401 -18.95 15.71 -4.07
C GLU A 401 -19.07 15.81 -5.60
N LYS A 402 -19.96 15.00 -6.18
CA LYS A 402 -20.63 15.32 -7.44
C LYS A 402 -22.14 15.13 -7.29
N HIS A 403 -22.87 16.17 -7.65
CA HIS A 403 -24.33 16.20 -7.68
C HIS A 403 -24.89 15.06 -8.55
N VAL A 404 -25.83 14.28 -8.01
CA VAL A 404 -26.68 13.34 -8.78
C VAL A 404 -28.14 13.54 -8.34
N PRO A 405 -29.14 13.55 -9.24
CA PRO A 405 -30.54 13.79 -8.86
C PRO A 405 -31.15 12.63 -8.07
N SER A 406 -32.01 12.95 -7.12
CA SER A 406 -32.83 11.95 -6.42
C SER A 406 -33.91 11.38 -7.36
N MET A 407 -33.96 10.06 -7.50
CA MET A 407 -35.01 9.35 -8.25
C MET A 407 -35.97 8.64 -7.30
N THR A 408 -37.03 9.35 -6.90
CA THR A 408 -38.16 8.80 -6.15
C THR A 408 -39.46 9.03 -6.91
N GLY A 409 -39.80 8.13 -7.84
CA GLY A 409 -41.07 8.16 -8.57
C GLY A 409 -41.34 6.86 -9.35
N PRO A 410 -42.59 6.37 -9.48
CA PRO A 410 -42.83 4.97 -9.85
C PRO A 410 -42.84 4.64 -11.35
N ASN A 411 -42.45 5.55 -12.24
CA ASN A 411 -42.75 5.43 -13.68
C ASN A 411 -41.70 6.06 -14.63
N SER A 412 -40.42 5.76 -14.43
CA SER A 412 -39.39 6.01 -15.44
C SER A 412 -38.27 4.96 -15.37
N MET A 413 -38.45 3.86 -16.09
CA MET A 413 -37.34 2.95 -16.40
C MET A 413 -36.65 3.46 -17.67
N GLN A 414 -35.68 4.36 -17.52
CA GLN A 414 -34.64 4.48 -18.54
C GLN A 414 -33.86 3.17 -18.56
N SER A 415 -33.75 2.54 -19.74
CA SER A 415 -32.97 1.31 -19.87
C SER A 415 -31.50 1.60 -19.51
N MET A 416 -30.84 0.61 -18.89
CA MET A 416 -29.42 0.69 -18.53
C MET A 416 -28.53 1.07 -19.73
N ALA A 417 -28.92 0.66 -20.94
CA ALA A 417 -28.25 1.04 -22.18
C ALA A 417 -28.37 2.56 -22.47
N GLN A 418 -29.56 3.15 -22.30
CA GLN A 418 -29.79 4.60 -22.48
C GLN A 418 -29.04 5.42 -21.43
N MET A 419 -28.98 4.94 -20.17
CA MET A 419 -28.16 5.59 -19.15
C MET A 419 -26.67 5.60 -19.53
N ARG A 420 -26.17 4.51 -20.12
CA ARG A 420 -24.78 4.43 -20.64
C ARG A 420 -24.55 5.39 -21.81
N GLU A 421 -25.49 5.50 -22.75
CA GLU A 421 -25.42 6.46 -23.87
C GLU A 421 -25.42 7.92 -23.39
N LEU A 422 -26.14 8.22 -22.32
CA LEU A 422 -26.14 9.52 -21.63
C LEU A 422 -24.87 9.76 -20.77
N GLY A 423 -23.90 8.85 -20.81
CA GLY A 423 -22.61 8.98 -20.12
C GLY A 423 -22.63 8.62 -18.63
N HIS A 424 -23.70 8.00 -18.12
CA HIS A 424 -23.71 7.51 -16.74
C HIS A 424 -22.84 6.25 -16.58
N LEU A 425 -22.26 6.09 -15.39
CA LEU A 425 -21.51 4.90 -15.01
C LEU A 425 -22.48 3.73 -14.78
N VAL A 426 -22.43 2.74 -15.67
CA VAL A 426 -23.27 1.53 -15.59
C VAL A 426 -22.42 0.29 -15.80
N ASP A 427 -22.75 -0.80 -15.13
CA ASP A 427 -22.15 -2.12 -15.32
C ASP A 427 -23.04 -2.96 -16.27
N MET A 428 -22.64 -3.13 -17.54
CA MET A 428 -23.46 -3.85 -18.54
C MET A 428 -23.42 -5.37 -18.41
N ASN A 429 -22.48 -5.91 -17.63
CA ASN A 429 -22.30 -7.35 -17.44
C ASN A 429 -21.47 -7.63 -16.17
N PRO A 430 -21.44 -8.88 -15.67
CA PRO A 430 -20.67 -9.25 -14.48
C PRO A 430 -19.16 -9.01 -14.58
N SER A 431 -18.57 -9.01 -15.77
CA SER A 431 -17.13 -8.77 -15.95
C SER A 431 -16.77 -7.30 -15.77
N GLU A 432 -17.55 -6.37 -16.35
CA GLU A 432 -17.40 -4.93 -16.10
C GLU A 432 -17.58 -4.60 -14.61
N ALA A 433 -18.59 -5.18 -13.97
CA ALA A 433 -18.83 -5.02 -12.53
C ALA A 433 -17.64 -5.52 -11.70
N LYS A 434 -17.07 -6.69 -12.04
CA LYS A 434 -15.88 -7.24 -11.36
C LYS A 434 -14.72 -6.26 -11.40
N THR A 435 -14.36 -5.76 -12.59
CA THR A 435 -13.25 -4.81 -12.76
C THR A 435 -13.45 -3.54 -11.93
N ARG A 436 -14.72 -3.12 -11.74
CA ARG A 436 -15.05 -1.92 -10.97
C ARG A 436 -15.00 -2.12 -9.46
N ILE A 437 -15.49 -3.26 -8.93
CA ILE A 437 -15.47 -3.56 -7.49
C ILE A 437 -14.16 -4.19 -7.00
N ALA A 438 -13.22 -4.54 -7.88
CA ALA A 438 -11.93 -5.13 -7.51
C ALA A 438 -11.19 -4.32 -6.42
N ASP A 439 -11.24 -2.99 -6.53
CA ASP A 439 -10.56 -2.05 -5.64
C ASP A 439 -11.33 -1.75 -4.34
N GLU A 440 -12.59 -2.21 -4.23
CA GLU A 440 -13.40 -2.01 -3.04
C GLU A 440 -12.92 -2.89 -1.89
N LEU A 441 -12.64 -2.27 -0.74
CA LEU A 441 -12.12 -2.97 0.43
C LEU A 441 -13.14 -3.95 1.03
N TRP A 442 -14.43 -3.76 0.82
CA TRP A 442 -15.49 -4.69 1.26
C TRP A 442 -15.73 -5.85 0.28
N PHE A 443 -14.99 -5.90 -0.85
CA PHE A 443 -15.04 -6.98 -1.82
C PHE A 443 -13.84 -7.93 -1.64
N HIS A 444 -14.11 -9.22 -1.44
CA HIS A 444 -13.12 -10.24 -1.04
C HIS A 444 -12.78 -11.24 -2.16
N GLY A 445 -13.21 -10.99 -3.40
CA GLY A 445 -12.98 -11.92 -4.50
C GLY A 445 -13.54 -13.33 -4.22
N ILE A 446 -12.81 -14.40 -4.57
CA ILE A 446 -13.27 -15.78 -4.34
C ILE A 446 -12.96 -16.22 -2.90
N LEU A 447 -13.89 -15.92 -1.98
CA LEU A 447 -13.78 -16.32 -0.58
C LEU A 447 -14.65 -17.57 -0.25
N PRO A 448 -14.08 -18.66 0.30
CA PRO A 448 -14.82 -19.84 0.74
C PRO A 448 -15.82 -19.55 1.85
N ARG A 449 -16.92 -20.32 1.93
CA ARG A 449 -18.01 -20.07 2.88
C ARG A 449 -17.54 -20.21 4.34
N GLU A 450 -16.59 -21.10 4.57
CA GLU A 450 -16.00 -21.45 5.85
C GLU A 450 -15.07 -20.34 6.38
N GLU A 451 -14.53 -19.49 5.50
CA GLU A 451 -13.74 -18.30 5.86
C GLU A 451 -14.66 -17.09 6.12
N VAL A 452 -15.66 -16.90 5.25
CA VAL A 452 -16.75 -15.92 5.45
C VAL A 452 -17.43 -16.09 6.83
N GLN A 453 -17.56 -17.33 7.30
CA GLN A 453 -18.12 -17.64 8.62
C GLN A 453 -17.19 -17.32 9.79
N ARG A 454 -15.88 -17.18 9.57
CA ARG A 454 -14.92 -16.74 10.59
C ARG A 454 -14.77 -15.22 10.62
N LEU A 455 -14.90 -14.54 9.47
CA LEU A 455 -14.77 -13.09 9.36
C LEU A 455 -16.01 -12.31 9.85
N LEU A 456 -17.22 -12.86 9.67
CA LEU A 456 -18.47 -12.18 10.04
C LEU A 456 -18.92 -12.67 11.44
N ALA A 457 -18.76 -11.82 12.46
CA ALA A 457 -18.89 -12.24 13.87
C ALA A 457 -20.01 -11.49 14.63
N ILE A 458 -20.35 -10.27 14.22
CA ILE A 458 -21.30 -9.37 14.88
C ILE A 458 -22.50 -9.11 13.96
N ASP A 459 -23.71 -8.98 14.54
CA ASP A 459 -24.92 -8.64 13.77
C ASP A 459 -24.72 -7.31 13.03
N GLY A 460 -24.75 -7.37 11.70
CA GLY A 460 -24.53 -6.23 10.80
C GLY A 460 -23.18 -6.24 10.07
N ASP A 461 -22.25 -7.13 10.45
CA ASP A 461 -21.01 -7.38 9.69
C ASP A 461 -21.35 -7.91 8.29
N PHE A 462 -20.76 -7.33 7.23
CA PHE A 462 -20.98 -7.77 5.86
C PHE A 462 -19.73 -7.67 4.97
N LEU A 463 -19.71 -8.50 3.92
CA LEU A 463 -18.75 -8.46 2.82
C LEU A 463 -19.39 -8.96 1.52
N VAL A 464 -18.81 -8.61 0.37
CA VAL A 464 -19.20 -9.17 -0.94
C VAL A 464 -18.11 -10.07 -1.48
N ARG A 465 -18.49 -11.23 -2.02
CA ARG A 465 -17.57 -12.22 -2.58
C ARG A 465 -18.09 -12.81 -3.88
N GLU A 466 -17.19 -13.36 -4.68
CA GLU A 466 -17.48 -14.26 -5.78
C GLU A 466 -17.81 -15.66 -5.27
N SER A 467 -18.78 -16.31 -5.91
CA SER A 467 -19.15 -17.70 -5.66
C SER A 467 -19.53 -18.36 -6.98
N LYS A 468 -19.01 -19.56 -7.25
CA LYS A 468 -19.41 -20.32 -8.45
C LYS A 468 -20.77 -20.99 -8.23
N ASN A 469 -21.68 -20.83 -9.20
CA ASN A 469 -22.95 -21.52 -9.20
C ASN A 469 -22.74 -23.03 -9.46
N LYS A 470 -23.14 -23.89 -8.52
CA LYS A 470 -22.95 -25.35 -8.63
C LYS A 470 -23.69 -26.01 -9.81
N LYS A 471 -24.65 -25.33 -10.44
CA LYS A 471 -25.46 -25.86 -11.56
C LYS A 471 -25.01 -25.33 -12.92
N THR A 472 -24.66 -24.05 -13.03
CA THR A 472 -24.28 -23.42 -14.30
C THR A 472 -22.77 -23.20 -14.46
N GLY A 473 -21.99 -23.29 -13.38
CA GLY A 473 -20.54 -23.01 -13.37
C GLY A 473 -20.18 -21.52 -13.38
N GLU A 474 -21.16 -20.64 -13.59
CA GLU A 474 -20.99 -19.19 -13.69
C GLU A 474 -20.57 -18.56 -12.36
N THR A 475 -19.76 -17.51 -12.43
CA THR A 475 -19.41 -16.68 -11.28
C THR A 475 -20.57 -15.76 -10.93
N GLN A 476 -21.02 -15.81 -9.68
CA GLN A 476 -22.06 -14.94 -9.12
C GLN A 476 -21.49 -14.13 -7.96
N PHE A 477 -21.91 -12.88 -7.83
CA PHE A 477 -21.59 -12.07 -6.65
C PHE A 477 -22.57 -12.35 -5.52
N VAL A 478 -22.05 -12.45 -4.30
CA VAL A 478 -22.82 -12.83 -3.11
C VAL A 478 -22.48 -11.88 -1.97
N LEU A 479 -23.46 -11.10 -1.53
CA LEU A 479 -23.42 -10.38 -0.27
C LEU A 479 -23.56 -11.40 0.87
N SER A 480 -22.57 -11.47 1.75
CA SER A 480 -22.58 -12.31 2.94
C SER A 480 -22.58 -11.44 4.18
N VAL A 481 -23.39 -11.81 5.17
CA VAL A 481 -23.70 -10.96 6.32
C VAL A 481 -24.04 -11.82 7.54
N TYR A 482 -23.59 -11.41 8.72
CA TYR A 482 -24.01 -12.01 9.98
C TYR A 482 -25.23 -11.26 10.51
N TRP A 483 -26.34 -11.97 10.72
CA TRP A 483 -27.57 -11.41 11.27
C TRP A 483 -28.40 -12.51 11.91
N GLN A 484 -28.21 -12.73 13.21
CA GLN A 484 -28.70 -13.88 13.96
C GLN A 484 -28.25 -15.20 13.28
N GLY A 485 -26.97 -15.24 12.90
CA GLY A 485 -26.35 -16.29 12.10
C GLY A 485 -26.04 -15.87 10.65
N HIS A 486 -25.21 -16.66 9.96
CA HIS A 486 -24.69 -16.30 8.63
C HIS A 486 -25.74 -16.42 7.53
N ARG A 487 -25.97 -15.33 6.80
CA ARG A 487 -26.89 -15.23 5.66
C ARG A 487 -26.12 -14.83 4.41
N HIS A 488 -26.61 -15.29 3.26
CA HIS A 488 -25.97 -15.04 1.96
C HIS A 488 -27.05 -14.69 0.93
N PHE A 489 -26.86 -13.58 0.22
CA PHE A 489 -27.78 -13.05 -0.79
C PHE A 489 -27.04 -12.97 -2.12
N ILE A 490 -27.58 -13.63 -3.15
CA ILE A 490 -27.04 -13.55 -4.50
C ILE A 490 -27.43 -12.18 -5.07
N ILE A 491 -26.45 -11.43 -5.55
CA ILE A 491 -26.69 -10.19 -6.28
C ILE A 491 -27.13 -10.57 -7.69
N GLN A 492 -28.34 -10.15 -8.08
CA GLN A 492 -28.93 -10.44 -9.38
C GLN A 492 -28.66 -9.30 -10.37
N PHE A 493 -28.57 -9.64 -11.65
CA PHE A 493 -28.35 -8.69 -12.73
C PHE A 493 -29.43 -8.85 -13.80
N ASN A 494 -30.17 -7.77 -14.05
CA ASN A 494 -31.12 -7.67 -15.16
C ASN A 494 -30.58 -6.64 -16.17
N PRO A 495 -30.37 -6.97 -17.46
CA PRO A 495 -29.86 -6.02 -18.45
C PRO A 495 -30.66 -4.72 -18.57
N ASP A 496 -31.98 -4.76 -18.34
CA ASP A 496 -32.87 -3.60 -18.45
C ASP A 496 -33.03 -2.78 -17.16
N GLN A 497 -32.66 -3.32 -16.00
CA GLN A 497 -32.91 -2.71 -14.67
C GLN A 497 -31.66 -2.53 -13.81
N GLY A 498 -30.57 -3.26 -14.09
CA GLY A 498 -29.32 -3.21 -13.34
C GLY A 498 -29.20 -4.27 -12.24
N TRP A 499 -28.44 -3.94 -11.20
CA TRP A 499 -28.05 -4.85 -10.12
C TRP A 499 -28.99 -4.72 -8.91
N HIS A 500 -29.47 -5.83 -8.36
CA HIS A 500 -30.42 -5.80 -7.24
C HIS A 500 -30.35 -7.01 -6.27
N PHE A 501 -30.98 -6.83 -5.11
CA PHE A 501 -31.38 -7.90 -4.18
C PHE A 501 -32.88 -8.21 -4.36
N GLU A 502 -33.74 -7.77 -3.44
CA GLU A 502 -35.20 -7.78 -3.57
C GLU A 502 -35.70 -6.32 -3.53
N GLY A 503 -36.21 -5.79 -4.65
CA GLY A 503 -36.70 -4.41 -4.75
C GLY A 503 -35.93 -3.57 -5.77
N ASN A 504 -35.47 -2.39 -5.36
CA ASN A 504 -34.80 -1.42 -6.25
C ASN A 504 -33.53 -2.01 -6.89
N ALA A 505 -33.35 -1.70 -8.17
CA ALA A 505 -32.16 -2.04 -8.94
C ALA A 505 -31.32 -0.77 -9.23
N TYR A 506 -30.01 -0.94 -9.35
CA TYR A 506 -29.04 0.16 -9.43
C TYR A 506 -28.05 -0.01 -10.60
N PRO A 507 -27.49 1.09 -11.14
CA PRO A 507 -26.48 1.10 -12.20
C PRO A 507 -25.24 0.23 -11.96
N THR A 508 -24.82 0.07 -10.72
CA THR A 508 -23.57 -0.63 -10.36
C THR A 508 -23.71 -1.42 -9.06
N ILE A 509 -22.82 -2.41 -8.86
CA ILE A 509 -22.75 -3.14 -7.59
C ILE A 509 -22.29 -2.21 -6.45
N GLN A 510 -21.38 -1.27 -6.72
CA GLN A 510 -20.94 -0.27 -5.73
C GLN A 510 -22.13 0.54 -5.21
N GLU A 511 -22.95 1.09 -6.10
CA GLU A 511 -24.10 1.90 -5.73
C GLU A 511 -25.18 1.06 -5.02
N LEU A 512 -25.45 -0.17 -5.46
CA LEU A 512 -26.33 -1.10 -4.76
C LEU A 512 -25.90 -1.31 -3.30
N VAL A 513 -24.63 -1.67 -3.07
CA VAL A 513 -24.10 -1.96 -1.72
C VAL A 513 -24.07 -0.69 -0.86
N HIS A 514 -23.61 0.42 -1.42
CA HIS A 514 -23.56 1.72 -0.74
C HIS A 514 -24.95 2.20 -0.32
N ARG A 515 -25.94 2.17 -1.23
CA ARG A 515 -27.33 2.56 -0.91
C ARG A 515 -28.02 1.61 0.06
N GLN A 516 -27.72 0.32 0.01
CA GLN A 516 -28.23 -0.65 0.98
C GLN A 516 -27.65 -0.41 2.38
N HIS A 517 -26.38 -0.01 2.46
CA HIS A 517 -25.70 0.34 3.72
C HIS A 517 -26.17 1.69 4.28
N GLU A 518 -26.18 2.75 3.47
CA GLU A 518 -26.64 4.10 3.89
C GLU A 518 -28.11 4.14 4.34
N SER A 519 -28.99 3.42 3.65
CA SER A 519 -30.43 3.53 3.88
C SER A 519 -30.93 2.77 5.12
N GLY A 520 -30.10 1.91 5.72
CA GLY A 520 -30.47 1.06 6.85
C GLY A 520 -31.65 0.11 6.59
N ARG A 521 -32.03 -0.09 5.31
CA ARG A 521 -33.17 -0.91 4.91
C ARG A 521 -32.81 -2.39 4.96
N THR A 522 -33.84 -3.24 5.03
CA THR A 522 -33.64 -4.68 5.00
C THR A 522 -33.21 -5.16 3.61
N VAL A 523 -32.24 -6.07 3.54
CA VAL A 523 -31.71 -6.61 2.25
C VAL A 523 -32.77 -7.41 1.50
N THR A 524 -33.62 -8.14 2.25
CA THR A 524 -34.87 -8.71 1.76
C THR A 524 -35.94 -8.61 2.84
N SER A 525 -37.19 -8.43 2.43
CA SER A 525 -38.34 -8.22 3.33
C SER A 525 -38.56 -9.40 4.27
N LYS A 526 -38.22 -10.61 3.82
CA LYS A 526 -38.34 -11.86 4.61
C LYS A 526 -37.16 -12.14 5.55
N SER A 527 -36.01 -11.50 5.35
CA SER A 527 -34.80 -11.80 6.13
C SER A 527 -34.57 -10.86 7.30
N GLY A 528 -35.07 -9.62 7.23
CA GLY A 528 -34.90 -8.62 8.28
C GLY A 528 -33.46 -8.08 8.42
N VAL A 529 -32.56 -8.43 7.50
CA VAL A 529 -31.12 -8.16 7.59
C VAL A 529 -30.78 -6.71 7.26
N ILE A 530 -30.01 -6.05 8.11
CA ILE A 530 -29.50 -4.68 7.89
C ILE A 530 -27.96 -4.74 7.79
N LEU A 531 -27.37 -3.94 6.91
CA LEU A 531 -25.92 -3.81 6.77
C LEU A 531 -25.41 -2.69 7.68
N GLN A 532 -24.38 -2.94 8.49
CA GLN A 532 -23.83 -1.94 9.42
C GLN A 532 -22.31 -1.78 9.28
N THR A 533 -21.56 -2.89 9.31
CA THR A 533 -20.09 -2.87 9.36
C THR A 533 -19.52 -3.60 8.15
N PRO A 534 -18.87 -2.92 7.20
CA PRO A 534 -18.14 -3.59 6.13
C PRO A 534 -16.86 -4.24 6.70
N ILE A 535 -16.69 -5.54 6.48
CA ILE A 535 -15.41 -6.22 6.74
C ILE A 535 -14.45 -5.89 5.61
N LEU A 536 -13.31 -5.27 5.96
CA LEU A 536 -12.34 -4.77 5.00
C LEU A 536 -11.26 -5.81 4.69
N ARG A 537 -10.79 -5.82 3.44
CA ARG A 537 -9.75 -6.69 2.91
C ARG A 537 -8.36 -6.21 3.34
N GLU A 538 -7.77 -6.84 4.35
CA GLU A 538 -6.46 -6.45 4.90
C GLU A 538 -5.26 -7.20 4.30
N TRP A 539 -5.41 -8.50 3.99
CA TRP A 539 -4.30 -9.38 3.60
C TRP A 539 -4.58 -10.26 2.37
N GLU A 540 -5.79 -10.20 1.81
CA GLU A 540 -6.19 -11.03 0.66
C GLU A 540 -5.84 -10.34 -0.67
N LEU A 541 -5.16 -11.08 -1.55
CA LEU A 541 -4.86 -10.68 -2.92
C LEU A 541 -5.96 -11.17 -3.86
N LEU A 542 -6.32 -10.40 -4.90
CA LEU A 542 -7.30 -10.86 -5.88
C LEU A 542 -6.70 -11.98 -6.74
N ASN A 543 -7.53 -12.91 -7.20
CA ASN A 543 -7.07 -13.94 -8.13
C ASN A 543 -6.54 -13.35 -9.46
N ASP A 544 -6.98 -12.16 -9.84
CA ASP A 544 -6.52 -11.48 -11.05
C ASP A 544 -5.14 -10.81 -10.83
N ASP A 545 -4.76 -10.55 -9.57
CA ASP A 545 -3.43 -10.14 -9.15
C ASP A 545 -2.45 -11.32 -9.10
N ILE A 546 -2.89 -12.56 -9.34
CA ILE A 546 -2.11 -13.79 -9.14
C ILE A 546 -2.04 -14.63 -10.42
N GLU A 547 -0.83 -14.76 -10.96
CA GLU A 547 -0.54 -15.70 -12.05
C GLU A 547 -0.13 -17.07 -11.47
N LEU A 548 -1.02 -18.07 -11.58
CA LEU A 548 -0.74 -19.46 -11.25
C LEU A 548 0.26 -20.06 -12.26
N LYS A 549 1.33 -20.73 -11.77
CA LYS A 549 2.43 -21.24 -12.61
C LYS A 549 2.56 -22.75 -12.62
N VAL A 550 2.88 -23.36 -11.47
CA VAL A 550 3.23 -24.79 -11.39
C VAL A 550 2.55 -25.41 -10.18
N ARG A 551 1.86 -26.53 -10.36
CA ARG A 551 1.30 -27.32 -9.26
C ARG A 551 2.42 -27.95 -8.44
N ILE A 552 2.49 -27.60 -7.16
CA ILE A 552 3.49 -28.10 -6.19
C ILE A 552 3.00 -29.40 -5.54
N GLY A 553 1.68 -29.57 -5.35
CA GLY A 553 1.13 -30.78 -4.75
C GLY A 553 -0.39 -30.78 -4.67
N SER A 554 -0.95 -31.79 -3.97
CA SER A 554 -2.37 -31.87 -3.65
C SER A 554 -2.61 -32.74 -2.41
N GLY A 555 -3.60 -32.38 -1.59
CA GLY A 555 -4.00 -33.12 -0.40
C GLY A 555 -5.49 -32.93 -0.09
N ASN A 556 -5.94 -33.35 1.09
CA ASN A 556 -7.36 -33.34 1.50
C ASN A 556 -8.06 -31.98 1.43
N PHE A 557 -7.30 -30.87 1.38
CA PHE A 557 -7.83 -29.51 1.37
C PHE A 557 -7.65 -28.80 0.01
N GLY A 558 -7.20 -29.50 -1.03
CA GLY A 558 -7.11 -28.98 -2.40
C GLY A 558 -5.74 -29.17 -3.06
N GLU A 559 -5.57 -28.48 -4.19
CA GLU A 559 -4.31 -28.44 -4.95
C GLU A 559 -3.49 -27.21 -4.55
N VAL A 560 -2.18 -27.39 -4.36
CA VAL A 560 -1.25 -26.32 -4.02
C VAL A 560 -0.47 -25.93 -5.27
N LEU A 561 -0.52 -24.66 -5.66
CA LEU A 561 0.17 -24.13 -6.84
C LEU A 561 1.15 -23.01 -6.47
N LYS A 562 2.32 -23.01 -7.12
CA LYS A 562 3.26 -21.89 -7.14
C LYS A 562 2.63 -20.81 -8.00
N ALA A 563 2.54 -19.60 -7.46
CA ALA A 563 2.02 -18.45 -8.17
C ALA A 563 2.98 -17.26 -8.06
N CYS A 564 2.75 -16.24 -8.87
CA CYS A 564 3.48 -14.98 -8.86
C CYS A 564 2.46 -13.85 -8.87
N THR A 565 2.66 -12.79 -8.09
CA THR A 565 1.83 -11.60 -8.24
C THR A 565 2.07 -10.98 -9.62
N ARG A 566 0.99 -10.57 -10.29
CA ARG A 566 1.05 -9.71 -11.47
C ARG A 566 1.36 -8.31 -10.97
N THR A 567 2.52 -7.78 -11.34
CA THR A 567 2.92 -6.42 -10.97
C THR A 567 2.07 -5.41 -11.73
N VAL A 568 0.91 -5.07 -11.18
CA VAL A 568 0.21 -3.82 -11.51
C VAL A 568 0.87 -2.73 -10.67
N LEU A 569 1.61 -1.84 -11.33
CA LEU A 569 1.98 -0.56 -10.72
C LEU A 569 0.67 0.21 -10.50
N LYS A 570 0.34 0.45 -9.22
CA LYS A 570 -0.62 1.47 -8.79
C LYS A 570 0.16 2.62 -8.18
#